data_AF-A0A397ST84-F1
#
_entry.id   AF-A0A397ST84-F1
#
_cell.length_a   1.000
_cell.length_b   1.000
_cell.length_c   1.000
_cell.angle_alpha   90.00
_cell.angle_beta   90.00
_cell.angle_gamma   90.00
#
_symmetry.space_group_name_H-M   'P 1'
#
loop_
_entity.id
_entity.type
_entity.pdbx_description
1 polymer ?
#
loop_
_entity_poly.entity_id
_entity_poly.type
_entity_poly.pdbx_seq_one_letter_code
_entity_poly.pdbx_strand_id
1 'polypeptide(L)'
;MKLYYIPLKEESTSYYSYFTPEYYFEPQWSVGMRDLIDKEELKKRIDGLNEIVKVNSLLSVKRLWGAFCAFLLCTALIVIITILVFFGSLLNFVVYDLLEFINRYVIGPIVAELILVFLLFLAIFVIINEAKSRTLKFTTEIEKKLYEYNEKNLNVHYKLKWRKGIFTRYDIELGCYINNGNIIFREKVPLMFGENAEIEIEINDKQRV
;
A
#
# COMPACT_ATOMS: atom_id res chain seq x y z
N MET A 1 -30.08 -15.13 -4.50
CA MET A 1 -28.64 -14.82 -4.31
C MET A 1 -28.54 -13.60 -3.40
N LYS A 2 -27.82 -13.72 -2.28
CA LYS A 2 -27.57 -12.61 -1.34
C LYS A 2 -26.06 -12.41 -1.22
N LEU A 3 -25.63 -11.16 -1.18
CA LEU A 3 -24.22 -10.78 -1.06
C LEU A 3 -24.01 -10.08 0.28
N TYR A 4 -22.93 -10.44 0.97
CA TYR A 4 -22.49 -9.79 2.20
C TYR A 4 -21.03 -9.40 2.06
N TYR A 5 -20.68 -8.24 2.60
CA TYR A 5 -19.34 -7.67 2.51
C TYR A 5 -18.76 -7.50 3.90
N ILE A 6 -17.62 -8.11 4.14
CA ILE A 6 -16.85 -7.94 5.38
C ILE A 6 -15.61 -7.13 5.04
N PRO A 7 -15.64 -5.80 5.25
CA PRO A 7 -14.48 -4.97 4.97
C PRO A 7 -13.38 -5.25 5.98
N LEU A 8 -12.14 -5.11 5.53
CA LEU A 8 -10.99 -5.05 6.43
C LEU A 8 -11.08 -3.73 7.21
N LYS A 9 -11.11 -3.83 8.54
CA LYS A 9 -11.17 -2.71 9.46
C LYS A 9 -9.81 -2.45 10.07
N GLU A 10 -9.49 -1.18 10.22
CA GLU A 10 -8.37 -0.73 11.03
C GLU A 10 -8.74 -0.89 12.51
N GLU A 11 -7.87 -1.54 13.28
CA GLU A 11 -7.98 -1.56 14.74
C GLU A 11 -7.72 -0.15 15.27
N SER A 12 -8.52 0.30 16.25
CA SER A 12 -8.39 1.66 16.79
C SER A 12 -7.00 1.82 17.41
N THR A 13 -6.08 2.39 16.65
CA THR A 13 -4.70 2.56 17.05
C THR A 13 -4.57 3.82 17.90
N SER A 14 -3.75 3.75 18.95
CA SER A 14 -3.26 4.94 19.64
C SER A 14 -2.46 5.82 18.67
N TYR A 15 -2.25 7.09 19.00
CA TYR A 15 -1.44 8.02 18.18
C TYR A 15 -0.06 7.47 17.76
N TYR A 16 0.50 6.52 18.52
CA TYR A 16 1.83 5.93 18.26
C TYR A 16 1.89 4.98 17.05
N SER A 17 0.76 4.44 16.58
CA SER A 17 0.72 3.45 15.48
C SER A 17 0.07 3.98 14.20
N TYR A 18 -0.06 5.30 14.06
CA TYR A 18 -0.70 5.95 12.90
C TYR A 18 -0.15 5.50 11.54
N PHE A 19 1.17 5.28 11.43
CA PHE A 19 1.82 4.85 10.19
C PHE A 19 1.91 3.33 10.03
N THR A 20 1.50 2.56 11.03
CA THR A 20 1.50 1.09 11.02
C THR A 20 0.19 0.57 11.60
N PRO A 21 -0.95 0.88 10.96
CA PRO A 21 -2.23 0.41 11.44
C PRO A 21 -2.33 -1.12 11.30
N GLU A 22 -2.91 -1.73 12.33
CA GLU A 22 -3.29 -3.13 12.29
C GLU A 22 -4.68 -3.28 11.67
N TYR A 23 -4.86 -4.35 10.92
CA TYR A 23 -6.06 -4.60 10.15
C TYR A 23 -6.66 -5.96 10.50
N TYR A 24 -7.99 -6.06 10.48
CA TYR A 24 -8.71 -7.30 10.71
C TYR A 24 -10.09 -7.28 10.04
N PHE A 25 -10.63 -8.45 9.72
CA PHE A 25 -12.00 -8.64 9.34
C PHE A 25 -12.87 -8.79 10.59
N GLU A 26 -13.92 -7.98 10.71
CA GLU A 26 -14.89 -8.11 11.79
C GLU A 26 -16.02 -9.06 11.37
N PRO A 27 -16.27 -10.16 12.10
CA PRO A 27 -17.33 -11.09 11.73
C PRO A 27 -18.71 -10.43 11.84
N GLN A 28 -19.38 -10.24 10.71
CA GLN A 28 -20.73 -9.70 10.65
C GLN A 28 -21.73 -10.81 10.35
N TRP A 29 -22.43 -11.28 11.38
CA TRP A 29 -23.49 -12.27 11.23
C TRP A 29 -24.84 -11.57 11.08
N SER A 30 -25.65 -12.01 10.13
CA SER A 30 -27.01 -11.49 9.91
C SER A 30 -28.04 -12.62 9.93
N VAL A 31 -29.29 -12.29 10.26
CA VAL A 31 -30.40 -13.26 10.33
C VAL A 31 -30.57 -14.02 9.00
N GLY A 32 -30.30 -13.35 7.86
CA GLY A 32 -30.38 -13.96 6.54
C GLY A 32 -29.30 -15.00 6.23
N MET A 33 -28.34 -15.22 7.12
CA MET A 33 -27.31 -16.27 7.03
C MET A 33 -27.63 -17.50 7.89
N ARG A 34 -28.61 -17.42 8.80
CA ARG A 34 -28.85 -18.41 9.87
C ARG A 34 -28.97 -19.84 9.38
N ASP A 35 -29.65 -20.06 8.26
CA ASP A 35 -29.94 -21.40 7.75
C ASP A 35 -28.80 -21.97 6.90
N LEU A 36 -27.75 -21.19 6.67
CA LEU A 36 -26.68 -21.48 5.71
C LEU A 36 -25.29 -21.41 6.35
N ILE A 37 -25.15 -20.65 7.44
CA ILE A 37 -23.92 -20.57 8.22
C ILE A 37 -24.21 -20.27 9.67
N ASP A 38 -23.63 -21.09 10.54
CA ASP A 38 -23.70 -20.83 11.97
C ASP A 38 -22.81 -19.65 12.36
N LYS A 39 -23.22 -18.92 13.39
CA LYS A 39 -22.50 -17.75 13.90
C LYS A 39 -21.10 -18.13 14.39
N GLU A 40 -20.94 -19.27 15.06
CA GLU A 40 -19.63 -19.70 15.54
C GLU A 40 -18.73 -20.15 14.40
N GLU A 41 -19.30 -20.81 13.39
CA GLU A 41 -18.57 -21.22 12.20
C GLU A 41 -18.07 -20.01 11.40
N LEU A 42 -18.92 -19.00 11.19
CA LEU A 42 -18.52 -17.74 10.56
C LEU A 42 -17.39 -17.08 11.34
N LYS A 43 -17.52 -16.99 12.67
CA LYS A 43 -16.49 -16.41 13.53
C LYS A 43 -15.16 -17.16 13.39
N LYS A 44 -15.14 -18.50 13.48
CA LYS A 44 -13.93 -19.31 13.32
C LYS A 44 -13.25 -19.12 11.96
N ARG A 45 -14.05 -18.97 10.89
CA ARG A 45 -13.51 -18.70 9.54
C ARG A 45 -12.88 -17.32 9.44
N ILE A 46 -13.55 -16.31 9.97
CA ILE A 46 -13.03 -14.94 9.98
C ILE A 46 -11.78 -14.84 10.86
N ASP A 47 -11.75 -15.51 12.02
CA ASP A 47 -10.57 -15.59 12.89
C ASP A 47 -9.38 -16.25 12.16
N GLY A 48 -9.63 -17.33 11.41
CA GLY A 48 -8.61 -17.97 10.58
C GLY A 48 -8.06 -17.07 9.46
N LEU A 49 -8.90 -16.20 8.88
CA LEU A 49 -8.42 -15.18 7.93
C LEU A 49 -7.62 -14.08 8.65
N ASN A 50 -8.02 -13.70 9.87
CA ASN A 50 -7.32 -12.68 10.65
C ASN A 50 -5.91 -13.11 11.07
N GLU A 51 -5.66 -14.40 11.29
CA GLU A 51 -4.30 -14.92 11.47
C GLU A 51 -3.43 -14.66 10.24
N ILE A 52 -3.97 -14.87 9.02
CA ILE A 52 -3.27 -14.59 7.77
C ILE A 52 -3.03 -13.08 7.62
N VAL A 53 -4.02 -12.23 7.94
CA VAL A 53 -3.90 -10.78 7.88
C VAL A 53 -2.77 -10.27 8.78
N LYS A 54 -2.64 -10.82 9.99
CA LYS A 54 -1.57 -10.45 10.92
C LYS A 54 -0.17 -10.78 10.38
N VAL A 55 -0.01 -11.97 9.80
CA VAL A 55 1.28 -12.43 9.24
C VAL A 55 1.61 -11.69 7.94
N ASN A 56 0.62 -11.49 7.08
CA ASN A 56 0.78 -10.92 5.74
C ASN A 56 0.13 -9.53 5.64
N SER A 57 0.48 -8.62 6.55
CA SER A 57 -0.14 -7.29 6.59
C SER A 57 0.10 -6.49 5.30
N LEU A 58 -1.00 -5.98 4.75
CA LEU A 58 -0.97 -5.04 3.64
C LEU A 58 -0.35 -3.71 4.07
N LEU A 59 0.27 -3.02 3.13
CA LEU A 59 0.71 -1.65 3.34
C LEU A 59 -0.53 -0.73 3.52
N SER A 60 -0.43 0.22 4.43
CA SER A 60 -1.45 1.26 4.60
C SER A 60 -1.12 2.48 3.74
N VAL A 61 -2.17 3.19 3.33
CA VAL A 61 -2.02 4.48 2.65
C VAL A 61 -1.32 5.48 3.57
N LYS A 62 -1.58 5.40 4.88
CA LYS A 62 -0.93 6.24 5.90
C LYS A 62 0.59 6.06 5.89
N ARG A 63 1.09 4.83 5.80
CA ARG A 63 2.53 4.53 5.76
C ARG A 63 3.21 5.13 4.53
N LEU A 64 2.56 5.05 3.38
CA LEU A 64 3.04 5.67 2.14
C LEU A 64 3.11 7.20 2.28
N TRP A 65 2.06 7.81 2.82
CA TRP A 65 2.03 9.25 3.09
C TRP A 65 3.09 9.70 4.11
N GLY A 66 3.30 8.91 5.16
CA GLY A 66 4.34 9.17 6.15
C GLY A 66 5.74 9.20 5.54
N ALA A 67 6.05 8.25 4.67
CA ALA A 67 7.33 8.23 3.95
C ALA A 67 7.49 9.44 3.03
N PHE A 68 6.42 9.85 2.33
CA PHE A 68 6.44 11.04 1.47
C PHE A 68 6.64 12.33 2.27
N CYS A 69 5.95 12.49 3.41
CA CYS A 69 6.13 13.63 4.30
C CYS A 69 7.54 13.70 4.88
N ALA A 70 8.10 12.56 5.32
CA ALA A 70 9.47 12.49 5.82
C ALA A 70 10.48 12.91 4.75
N PHE A 71 10.26 12.49 3.51
CA PHE A 71 11.08 12.92 2.39
C PHE A 71 11.01 14.44 2.18
N LEU A 72 9.80 15.02 2.10
CA LEU A 72 9.62 16.47 1.94
C LEU A 72 10.30 17.27 3.05
N LEU A 73 10.21 16.80 4.30
CA LEU A 73 10.90 17.42 5.44
C LEU A 73 12.42 17.38 5.28
N CYS A 74 12.98 16.23 4.89
CA CYS A 74 14.42 16.10 4.65
C CYS A 74 14.88 17.02 3.50
N THR A 75 14.11 17.09 2.41
CA THR A 75 14.43 17.97 1.27
C THR A 75 14.40 19.44 1.70
N ALA A 76 13.35 19.86 2.42
CA ALA A 76 13.24 21.22 2.92
C ALA A 76 14.42 21.58 3.85
N LEU A 77 14.82 20.66 4.73
CA LEU A 77 15.94 20.85 5.64
C LEU A 77 17.26 20.99 4.88
N ILE A 78 17.49 20.19 3.84
CA ILE A 78 18.69 20.30 3.00
C ILE A 78 18.72 21.65 2.26
N VAL A 79 17.58 22.09 1.69
CA VAL A 79 17.47 23.40 1.03
C VAL A 79 17.79 24.53 2.02
N ILE A 80 17.25 24.48 3.24
CA ILE A 80 17.54 25.46 4.30
C ILE A 80 19.03 25.49 4.63
N ILE A 81 19.66 24.33 4.82
CA ILE A 81 21.11 24.25 5.08
C ILE A 81 21.91 24.86 3.92
N THR A 82 21.56 24.53 2.67
CA THR A 82 22.25 25.07 1.49
C THR A 82 22.13 26.60 1.43
N ILE A 83 20.96 27.16 1.72
CA ILE A 83 20.75 28.62 1.79
C ILE A 83 21.61 29.24 2.90
N LEU A 84 21.62 28.64 4.11
CA LEU A 84 22.40 29.15 5.24
C LEU A 84 23.91 29.14 4.94
N VAL A 85 24.43 28.08 4.32
CA VAL A 85 25.84 27.98 3.90
C VAL A 85 26.16 29.03 2.83
N PHE A 86 25.27 29.22 1.85
CA PHE A 86 25.44 30.22 0.79
C PHE A 86 25.51 31.65 1.35
N PHE A 87 24.55 32.05 2.19
CA PHE A 87 24.54 33.38 2.80
C PHE A 87 25.67 33.58 3.83
N GLY A 88 26.02 32.53 4.59
CA GLY A 88 27.15 32.57 5.52
C GLY A 88 28.49 32.75 4.81
N SER A 89 28.66 32.17 3.61
CA SER A 89 29.85 32.40 2.78
C SER A 89 29.87 33.77 2.13
N LEU A 90 28.73 34.34 1.75
CA LEU A 90 28.65 35.66 1.10
C LEU A 90 29.24 36.77 2.00
N LEU A 91 29.10 36.64 3.32
CA LEU A 91 29.73 37.52 4.30
C LEU A 91 31.26 37.35 4.40
N ASN A 92 31.80 36.18 4.04
CA ASN A 92 33.24 35.88 3.99
C ASN A 92 33.86 36.07 2.59
N PHE A 93 33.06 36.43 1.57
CA PHE A 93 33.42 36.38 0.14
C PHE A 93 34.30 37.54 -0.35
N VAL A 94 34.56 38.57 0.47
CA VAL A 94 35.31 39.77 0.02
C VAL A 94 36.78 39.46 -0.37
N VAL A 95 37.28 38.22 -0.20
CA VAL A 95 38.72 37.91 -0.33
C VAL A 95 39.09 36.71 -1.23
N TYR A 96 38.17 35.89 -1.77
CA TYR A 96 38.57 34.66 -2.50
C TYR A 96 37.91 34.40 -3.87
N ASP A 97 38.66 33.64 -4.69
CA ASP A 97 38.60 33.38 -6.13
C ASP A 97 37.23 33.00 -6.73
N LEU A 98 36.90 33.59 -7.89
CA LEU A 98 35.63 33.41 -8.62
C LEU A 98 35.38 31.96 -9.07
N LEU A 99 36.45 31.19 -9.28
CA LEU A 99 36.38 29.80 -9.76
C LEU A 99 35.93 28.82 -8.65
N GLU A 100 36.39 29.06 -7.43
CA GLU A 100 35.96 28.28 -6.25
C GLU A 100 34.49 28.55 -5.92
N PHE A 101 34.02 29.78 -6.20
CA PHE A 101 32.63 30.17 -6.06
C PHE A 101 31.70 29.39 -7.00
N ILE A 102 32.02 29.32 -8.30
CA ILE A 102 31.20 28.58 -9.28
C ILE A 102 31.15 27.08 -8.94
N ASN A 103 32.29 26.49 -8.59
CA ASN A 103 32.37 25.06 -8.31
C ASN A 103 31.66 24.67 -7.00
N ARG A 104 31.72 25.51 -5.98
CA ARG A 104 31.13 25.23 -4.67
C ARG A 104 29.67 25.64 -4.54
N TYR A 105 29.25 26.74 -5.17
CA TYR A 105 27.92 27.34 -4.98
C TYR A 105 26.96 27.18 -6.15
N VAL A 106 27.43 26.79 -7.34
CA VAL A 106 26.54 26.49 -8.48
C VAL A 106 26.51 24.99 -8.75
N ILE A 107 27.68 24.35 -8.89
CA ILE A 107 27.76 22.93 -9.22
C ILE A 107 27.36 22.05 -8.04
N GLY A 108 27.83 22.38 -6.82
CA GLY A 108 27.50 21.64 -5.59
C GLY A 108 25.99 21.49 -5.33
N PRO A 109 25.20 22.58 -5.31
CA PRO A 109 23.76 22.52 -5.10
C PRO A 109 23.01 21.74 -6.20
N ILE A 110 23.37 21.93 -7.47
CA ILE A 110 22.74 21.22 -8.60
C ILE A 110 22.97 19.71 -8.47
N VAL A 111 24.20 19.29 -8.15
CA VAL A 111 24.53 17.87 -7.94
C VAL A 111 23.78 17.31 -6.72
N ALA A 112 23.67 18.09 -5.63
CA ALA A 112 22.93 17.68 -4.44
C ALA A 112 21.42 17.51 -4.72
N GLU A 113 20.81 18.43 -5.47
CA GLU A 113 19.41 18.32 -5.89
C GLU A 113 19.16 17.08 -6.76
N LEU A 114 20.04 16.81 -7.74
CA LEU A 114 19.94 15.61 -8.58
C LEU A 114 20.05 14.33 -7.77
N ILE A 115 20.97 14.27 -6.79
CA ILE A 115 21.10 13.13 -5.88
C ILE A 115 19.82 12.96 -5.04
N LEU A 116 19.25 14.05 -4.53
CA LEU A 116 18.00 14.04 -3.77
C LEU A 116 16.81 13.51 -4.58
N VAL A 117 16.66 13.96 -5.82
CA VAL A 117 15.62 13.49 -6.74
C VAL A 117 15.81 12.00 -7.05
N PHE A 118 17.06 11.57 -7.24
CA PHE A 118 17.37 10.15 -7.46
C PHE A 118 17.07 9.28 -6.22
N LEU A 119 17.42 9.77 -5.02
CA LEU A 119 17.10 9.08 -3.76
C LEU A 119 15.60 9.00 -3.52
N LEU A 120 14.83 10.04 -3.86
CA LEU A 120 13.36 9.99 -3.83
C LEU A 120 12.84 8.88 -4.72
N PHE A 121 13.31 8.85 -5.96
CA PHE A 121 12.90 7.84 -6.93
C PHE A 121 13.18 6.44 -6.42
N LEU A 122 14.37 6.19 -5.87
CA LEU A 122 14.72 4.92 -5.24
C LEU A 122 13.82 4.59 -4.04
N ALA A 123 13.54 5.56 -3.16
CA ALA A 123 12.68 5.35 -2.00
C ALA A 123 11.25 4.99 -2.41
N ILE A 124 10.66 5.71 -3.36
CA ILE A 124 9.33 5.41 -3.92
C ILE A 124 9.34 4.03 -4.58
N PHE A 125 10.36 3.73 -5.38
CA PHE A 125 10.50 2.45 -6.06
C PHE A 125 10.55 1.27 -5.07
N VAL A 126 11.31 1.40 -3.98
CA VAL A 126 11.38 0.39 -2.91
C VAL A 126 10.02 0.20 -2.24
N ILE A 127 9.34 1.28 -1.88
CA ILE A 127 8.01 1.22 -1.23
C ILE A 127 6.99 0.54 -2.14
N ILE A 128 6.98 0.87 -3.43
CA ILE A 128 6.05 0.26 -4.38
C ILE A 128 6.34 -1.24 -4.56
N ASN A 129 7.61 -1.63 -4.68
CA ASN A 129 7.96 -3.05 -4.79
C ASN A 129 7.60 -3.84 -3.54
N GLU A 130 7.77 -3.23 -2.36
CA GLU A 130 7.33 -3.84 -1.10
C GLU A 130 5.81 -3.97 -1.03
N ALA A 131 5.06 -2.93 -1.44
CA ALA A 131 3.60 -2.98 -1.54
C ALA A 131 3.13 -4.09 -2.47
N LYS A 132 3.76 -4.25 -3.64
CA LYS A 132 3.47 -5.33 -4.59
C LYS A 132 3.74 -6.70 -3.98
N SER A 133 4.91 -6.88 -3.35
CA SER A 133 5.29 -8.15 -2.73
C SER A 133 4.32 -8.56 -1.62
N ARG A 134 3.96 -7.61 -0.74
CA ARG A 134 2.99 -7.85 0.35
C ARG A 134 1.59 -8.13 -0.18
N THR A 135 1.14 -7.37 -1.18
CA THR A 135 -0.17 -7.59 -1.82
C THR A 135 -0.27 -8.99 -2.42
N LEU A 136 0.76 -9.43 -3.13
CA LEU A 136 0.79 -10.75 -3.76
C LEU A 136 0.70 -11.85 -2.68
N LYS A 137 1.55 -11.79 -1.66
CA LYS A 137 1.54 -12.77 -0.55
C LYS A 137 0.19 -12.81 0.17
N PHE A 138 -0.35 -11.64 0.51
CA PHE A 138 -1.66 -11.53 1.15
C PHE A 138 -2.76 -12.17 0.30
N THR A 139 -2.82 -11.81 -0.98
CA THR A 139 -3.84 -12.31 -1.92
C THR A 139 -3.75 -13.82 -2.05
N THR A 140 -2.55 -14.35 -2.28
CA THR A 140 -2.33 -15.80 -2.44
C THR A 140 -2.74 -16.58 -1.20
N GLU A 141 -2.35 -16.15 0.00
CA GLU A 141 -2.67 -16.88 1.24
C GLU A 141 -4.17 -16.78 1.59
N ILE A 142 -4.78 -15.61 1.40
CA ILE A 142 -6.22 -15.43 1.62
C ILE A 142 -7.02 -16.27 0.62
N GLU A 143 -6.74 -16.18 -0.69
CA GLU A 143 -7.45 -16.93 -1.72
C GLU A 143 -7.34 -18.44 -1.52
N LYS A 144 -6.16 -18.93 -1.14
CA LYS A 144 -5.97 -20.33 -0.75
C LYS A 144 -6.90 -20.72 0.40
N LYS A 145 -7.03 -19.87 1.42
CA LYS A 145 -7.92 -20.14 2.57
C LYS A 145 -9.40 -20.09 2.21
N LEU A 146 -9.79 -19.14 1.35
CA LEU A 146 -11.15 -19.03 0.85
C LEU A 146 -11.53 -20.23 -0.02
N TYR A 147 -10.59 -20.75 -0.82
CA TYR A 147 -10.78 -21.97 -1.61
C TYR A 147 -11.10 -23.17 -0.69
N GLU A 148 -10.35 -23.37 0.40
CA GLU A 148 -10.63 -24.41 1.40
C GLU A 148 -12.03 -24.28 2.03
N TYR A 149 -12.52 -23.05 2.22
CA TYR A 149 -13.87 -22.80 2.76
C TYR A 149 -14.97 -23.08 1.72
N ASN A 150 -14.71 -22.75 0.46
CA ASN A 150 -15.64 -22.97 -0.66
C ASN A 150 -15.81 -24.46 -0.99
N GLU A 151 -14.75 -25.27 -0.91
CA GLU A 151 -14.88 -26.73 -1.11
C GLU A 151 -15.78 -27.40 -0.07
N LYS A 152 -15.85 -26.83 1.14
CA LYS A 152 -16.65 -27.37 2.24
C LYS A 152 -18.11 -26.93 2.22
N ASN A 153 -18.48 -25.92 1.43
CA ASN A 153 -19.84 -25.37 1.40
C ASN A 153 -20.32 -25.07 -0.01
N LEU A 154 -21.32 -25.83 -0.47
CA LEU A 154 -21.90 -25.70 -1.82
C LEU A 154 -22.81 -24.48 -2.01
N ASN A 155 -23.35 -23.92 -0.91
CA ASN A 155 -24.33 -22.84 -0.94
C ASN A 155 -23.75 -21.47 -0.55
N VAL A 156 -22.50 -21.43 -0.07
CA VAL A 156 -21.82 -20.21 0.36
C VAL A 156 -20.46 -20.14 -0.30
N HIS A 157 -20.24 -19.10 -1.10
CA HIS A 157 -18.97 -18.82 -1.76
C HIS A 157 -18.33 -17.57 -1.17
N TYR A 158 -17.07 -17.68 -0.79
CA TYR A 158 -16.24 -16.59 -0.33
C TYR A 158 -15.30 -16.14 -1.44
N LYS A 159 -15.15 -14.84 -1.58
CA LYS A 159 -14.24 -14.21 -2.54
C LYS A 159 -13.56 -13.00 -1.94
N LEU A 160 -12.26 -12.85 -2.18
CA LEU A 160 -11.56 -11.60 -1.89
C LEU A 160 -11.93 -10.57 -2.95
N LYS A 161 -12.35 -9.38 -2.50
CA LYS A 161 -12.69 -8.26 -3.36
C LYS A 161 -11.95 -7.02 -2.90
N TRP A 162 -11.68 -6.16 -3.87
CA TRP A 162 -11.01 -4.89 -3.64
C TRP A 162 -11.98 -3.76 -3.92
N ARG A 163 -12.23 -2.93 -2.92
CA ARG A 163 -12.98 -1.69 -3.06
C ARG A 163 -12.20 -0.72 -3.93
N LYS A 164 -12.91 -0.01 -4.80
CA LYS A 164 -12.32 1.09 -5.57
C LYS A 164 -12.02 2.26 -4.63
N GLY A 165 -10.77 2.37 -4.16
CA GLY A 165 -10.22 3.53 -3.47
C GLY A 165 -9.47 4.50 -4.39
N ILE A 166 -9.13 5.70 -3.90
CA ILE A 166 -8.44 6.76 -4.67
C ILE A 166 -7.11 6.28 -5.27
N PHE A 167 -6.36 5.44 -4.55
CA PHE A 167 -5.09 4.86 -5.03
C PHE A 167 -5.26 3.61 -5.91
N THR A 168 -6.42 2.95 -5.89
CA THR A 168 -6.73 1.82 -6.78
C THR A 168 -7.09 2.25 -8.21
N ARG A 169 -7.25 3.57 -8.45
CA ARG A 169 -7.40 4.14 -9.80
C ARG A 169 -6.09 4.22 -10.57
N TYR A 170 -4.97 4.22 -9.86
CA TYR A 170 -3.66 4.20 -10.48
C TYR A 170 -3.23 2.74 -10.55
N ASP A 171 -3.62 2.07 -11.63
CA ASP A 171 -2.91 0.89 -12.10
C ASP A 171 -1.46 1.35 -12.36
N ILE A 172 -0.57 1.21 -11.38
CA ILE A 172 0.82 1.57 -11.61
C ILE A 172 1.44 0.44 -12.44
N GLU A 173 1.51 0.68 -13.75
CA GLU A 173 2.18 -0.18 -14.71
C GLU A 173 3.70 -0.13 -14.47
N LEU A 174 4.20 -1.04 -13.64
CA LEU A 174 5.64 -1.17 -13.38
C LEU A 174 6.25 -2.29 -14.20
N GLY A 175 6.94 -1.86 -15.24
CA GLY A 175 7.76 -2.69 -16.11
C GLY A 175 7.30 -2.54 -17.55
N CYS A 176 8.18 -2.02 -18.39
CA CYS A 176 8.02 -2.08 -19.84
C CYS A 176 9.08 -3.00 -20.43
N TYR A 177 8.72 -3.77 -21.44
CA TYR A 177 9.70 -4.41 -22.31
C TYR A 177 9.43 -3.98 -23.74
N ILE A 178 10.51 -3.83 -24.50
CA ILE A 178 10.42 -3.50 -25.92
C ILE A 178 10.24 -4.81 -26.66
N ASN A 179 9.11 -4.96 -27.35
CA ASN A 179 8.86 -6.07 -28.25
C ASN A 179 8.61 -5.49 -29.64
N ASN A 180 9.46 -5.83 -30.61
CA ASN A 180 9.38 -5.35 -31.99
C ASN A 180 9.21 -3.83 -32.11
N GLY A 181 9.96 -3.06 -31.33
CA GLY A 181 9.93 -1.58 -31.35
C GLY A 181 8.77 -0.94 -30.59
N ASN A 182 7.81 -1.74 -30.09
CA ASN A 182 6.72 -1.24 -29.25
C ASN A 182 7.03 -1.43 -27.77
N ILE A 183 6.77 -0.40 -26.98
CA ILE A 183 6.83 -0.44 -25.52
C ILE A 183 5.58 -1.19 -25.04
N ILE A 184 5.75 -2.40 -24.52
CA ILE A 184 4.68 -3.19 -23.92
C ILE A 184 4.80 -3.09 -22.40
N PHE A 185 3.74 -2.59 -21.76
CA PHE A 185 3.62 -2.53 -20.31
C PHE A 185 3.27 -3.93 -19.77
N ARG A 186 4.01 -4.41 -18.76
CA ARG A 186 3.71 -5.67 -18.06
C ARG A 186 2.45 -5.51 -17.21
N GLU A 187 1.80 -6.65 -17.00
CA GLU A 187 0.61 -6.90 -16.19
C GLU A 187 0.37 -5.87 -15.08
N LYS A 188 -0.78 -5.20 -15.16
CA LYS A 188 -1.26 -4.25 -14.17
C LYS A 188 -1.50 -4.97 -12.85
N VAL A 189 -0.58 -4.80 -11.90
CA VAL A 189 -0.83 -5.20 -10.52
C VAL A 189 -1.31 -3.94 -9.79
N PRO A 190 -2.63 -3.80 -9.56
CA PRO A 190 -3.14 -2.66 -8.81
C PRO A 190 -2.48 -2.64 -7.43
N LEU A 191 -2.00 -1.46 -7.01
CA LEU A 191 -1.51 -1.26 -5.65
C LEU A 191 -2.70 -1.35 -4.70
N MET A 192 -2.81 -2.49 -4.02
CA MET A 192 -3.88 -2.73 -3.07
C MET A 192 -3.41 -2.44 -1.65
N PHE A 193 -4.16 -1.59 -0.96
CA PHE A 193 -3.92 -1.19 0.41
C PHE A 193 -4.95 -1.85 1.35
N GLY A 194 -4.59 -2.01 2.63
CA GLY A 194 -5.44 -2.66 3.63
C GLY A 194 -6.86 -2.07 3.70
N GLU A 195 -6.96 -0.76 3.55
CA GLU A 195 -8.21 0.01 3.57
C GLU A 195 -9.22 -0.45 2.49
N ASN A 196 -8.73 -1.04 1.39
CA ASN A 196 -9.52 -1.41 0.23
C ASN A 196 -9.91 -2.89 0.20
N ALA A 197 -9.40 -3.75 1.10
CA ALA A 197 -9.72 -5.18 1.09
C ALA A 197 -11.10 -5.45 1.71
N GLU A 198 -11.87 -6.36 1.11
CA GLU A 198 -13.12 -6.89 1.68
C GLU A 198 -13.34 -8.35 1.28
N ILE A 199 -13.98 -9.13 2.15
CA ILE A 199 -14.48 -10.46 1.80
C ILE A 199 -15.92 -10.33 1.34
N GLU A 200 -16.18 -10.77 0.11
CA GLU A 200 -17.52 -10.98 -0.43
C GLU A 200 -17.97 -12.40 -0.08
N ILE A 201 -19.12 -12.51 0.57
CA ILE A 201 -19.80 -13.77 0.84
C ILE A 201 -21.04 -13.81 -0.04
N GLU A 202 -21.00 -14.65 -1.06
CA GLU A 202 -22.12 -14.95 -1.92
C GLU A 202 -22.87 -16.17 -1.40
N ILE A 203 -24.16 -15.98 -1.16
CA ILE A 203 -25.06 -17.02 -0.70
C ILE A 203 -26.04 -17.34 -1.82
N ASN A 204 -25.96 -18.56 -2.32
CA ASN A 204 -26.86 -19.10 -3.32
C ASN A 204 -28.00 -19.85 -2.62
N ASP A 205 -29.20 -19.25 -2.64
CA ASP A 205 -30.45 -19.93 -2.30
C ASP A 205 -30.76 -20.98 -3.39
N LYS A 206 -30.03 -22.09 -3.41
CA LYS A 206 -30.47 -23.29 -4.10
C LYS A 206 -31.30 -24.11 -3.12
N GLN A 207 -32.58 -23.76 -2.97
CA GLN A 207 -33.66 -24.72 -2.73
C GLN A 207 -35.04 -24.03 -2.75
N ARG A 208 -35.75 -24.19 -3.88
CA ARG A 208 -37.11 -24.76 -3.94
C ARG A 208 -37.32 -25.37 -5.34
N VAL A 209 -36.97 -26.64 -5.48
CA VAL A 209 -37.67 -27.60 -6.36
C VAL A 209 -37.98 -28.80 -5.48
#